data_AF-A0A7G9XTK4-F1
#
_entry.id   AF-A0A7G9XTK4-F1
#
_cell.length_a   1.000
_cell.length_b   1.000
_cell.length_c   1.000
_cell.angle_alpha   90.00
_cell.angle_beta   90.00
_cell.angle_gamma   90.00
#
_symmetry.space_group_name_H-M   'P 1'
#
loop_
_entity.id
_entity.type
_entity.pdbx_description
1 polymer ?
#
loop_
_entity_poly.entity_id
_entity_poly.type
_entity_poly.pdbx_seq_one_letter_code
_entity_poly.pdbx_strand_id
1 'polypeptide(L)'
;MRRTTALASSVAVVAVLSAALTGCAASPDDVDACEPVLAPGNASSLVTVKGDVGSAPRVTIPTPLVSTEAQRTVIDEGEGLVAHVGMTVDFDAAVYDAATGDLINETAFDGTQAVRYRAGLETTDQQEQPTSVAQALVCAQPGQRIVLTTTAADTGLNVGTAADSSLVFVIDVQDVFLGKADGVNQLPQDGLPVVVTAPDGTVGITVPSGVKPPTDYRTANIKLGSGAKLAEGDLAVIQLASWSWPTGEGADVTEKSSTWNIGRTPNTLELAREGEMALPEELLDALIGLPVGSQLLAVVPPAEGTDEATVFVIDVVGIQSAPVAK
;
A
#
# COMPACT_ATOMS: atom_id res chain seq x y z
N MET A 1 61.54 49.11 27.13
CA MET A 1 60.30 48.83 27.88
C MET A 1 59.16 48.63 26.88
N ARG A 2 58.39 47.54 27.05
CA ARG A 2 57.07 47.20 26.45
C ARG A 2 56.98 47.22 24.90
N ARG A 3 56.98 46.10 24.16
CA ARG A 3 56.05 44.93 24.11
C ARG A 3 54.56 45.30 23.88
N THR A 4 54.05 44.80 22.75
CA THR A 4 52.70 44.23 22.47
C THR A 4 51.51 45.22 22.45
N THR A 5 50.54 45.17 21.53
CA THR A 5 50.12 44.18 20.52
C THR A 5 49.07 44.84 19.62
N ALA A 6 49.00 44.40 18.36
CA ALA A 6 47.97 44.72 17.39
C ALA A 6 46.58 44.21 17.83
N LEU A 7 45.54 45.01 17.59
CA LEU A 7 44.14 44.60 17.62
C LEU A 7 43.49 45.04 16.32
N ALA A 8 43.52 44.15 15.32
CA ALA A 8 42.64 44.21 14.16
C ALA A 8 41.32 43.56 14.57
N SER A 9 40.27 44.37 14.72
CA SER A 9 38.89 43.88 14.86
C SER A 9 38.21 43.96 13.49
N SER A 10 38.31 42.87 12.74
CA SER A 10 37.50 42.62 11.54
C SER A 10 36.19 41.97 11.99
N VAL A 11 35.14 42.77 12.18
CA VAL A 11 33.79 42.30 12.52
C VAL A 11 32.97 42.18 11.24
N ALA A 12 32.52 40.95 10.99
CA ALA A 12 31.28 40.55 10.32
C ALA A 12 31.03 41.02 8.86
N VAL A 13 31.52 40.23 7.91
CA VAL A 13 30.80 39.95 6.66
C VAL A 13 30.83 38.44 6.44
N VAL A 14 29.84 37.72 6.99
CA VAL A 14 29.41 36.41 6.47
C VAL A 14 27.89 36.45 6.46
N ALA A 15 27.38 37.09 5.41
CA ALA A 15 25.98 37.06 5.07
C ALA A 15 25.68 35.74 4.35
N VAL A 16 24.71 35.01 4.90
CA VAL A 16 23.66 34.27 4.16
C VAL A 16 24.15 33.31 3.08
N LEU A 17 24.41 32.06 3.47
CA LEU A 17 24.38 30.87 2.62
C LEU A 17 23.68 29.72 3.37
N SER A 18 22.47 30.01 3.84
CA SER A 18 21.56 29.05 4.46
C SER A 18 20.25 29.05 3.69
N ALA A 19 20.32 28.80 2.38
CA ALA A 19 19.16 28.59 1.54
C ALA A 19 19.43 27.40 0.62
N ALA A 20 18.46 26.48 0.58
CA ALA A 20 18.32 25.34 -0.31
C ALA A 20 19.26 24.15 -0.09
N LEU A 21 19.10 23.48 1.06
CA LEU A 21 19.10 22.01 1.06
C LEU A 21 17.76 21.51 1.60
N THR A 22 16.66 22.05 1.08
CA THR A 22 15.39 21.32 1.09
C THR A 22 15.61 20.14 0.15
N GLY A 23 15.94 18.98 0.73
CA GLY A 23 15.83 17.74 -0.01
C GLY A 23 14.41 17.68 -0.55
N CYS A 24 14.27 17.65 -1.88
CA CYS A 24 13.02 17.26 -2.51
C CYS A 24 12.78 15.80 -2.14
N ALA A 25 12.16 15.56 -0.98
CA ALA A 25 11.35 14.38 -0.82
C ALA A 25 10.18 14.60 -1.77
N ALA A 26 10.15 13.86 -2.88
CA ALA A 26 8.96 13.79 -3.73
C ALA A 26 7.80 13.46 -2.80
N SER A 27 6.83 14.38 -2.72
CA SER A 27 5.62 14.12 -1.95
C SER A 27 4.81 13.10 -2.75
N PRO A 28 4.11 12.14 -2.11
CA PRO A 28 3.30 11.13 -2.81
C PRO A 28 2.21 11.71 -3.74
N ASP A 29 1.93 13.00 -3.59
CA ASP A 29 0.95 13.75 -4.37
C ASP A 29 1.54 14.43 -5.62
N ASP A 30 2.86 14.35 -5.84
CA ASP A 30 3.54 14.94 -7.00
C ASP A 30 3.45 14.02 -8.23
N VAL A 31 2.38 14.21 -9.01
CA VAL A 31 2.11 13.47 -10.25
C VAL A 31 3.26 13.53 -11.26
N ASP A 32 3.96 14.67 -11.33
CA ASP A 32 5.05 14.89 -12.29
C ASP A 32 6.33 14.14 -11.90
N ALA A 33 6.42 13.69 -10.64
CA ALA A 33 7.55 12.91 -10.12
C ALA A 33 7.39 11.39 -10.34
N CYS A 34 6.23 10.92 -10.80
CA CYS A 34 6.00 9.50 -11.05
C CYS A 34 6.19 9.16 -12.53
N GLU A 35 7.14 8.28 -12.82
CA GLU A 35 7.36 7.76 -14.18
C GLU A 35 6.69 6.39 -14.34
N PRO A 36 5.72 6.23 -15.28
CA PRO A 36 5.10 4.94 -15.54
C PRO A 36 6.12 3.91 -16.01
N VAL A 37 6.02 2.69 -15.49
CA VAL A 37 6.91 1.58 -15.89
C VAL A 37 6.62 1.11 -17.31
N LEU A 38 5.34 1.14 -17.71
CA LEU A 38 4.89 0.74 -19.03
C LEU A 38 4.55 2.00 -19.85
N ALA A 39 5.18 2.12 -21.02
CA ALA A 39 4.91 3.20 -21.95
C ALA A 39 3.61 2.94 -22.74
N PRO A 40 2.93 4.00 -23.23
CA PRO A 40 1.90 3.83 -24.23
C PRO A 40 2.50 3.30 -25.53
N GLY A 41 1.69 2.56 -26.28
CA GLY A 41 2.09 2.05 -27.58
C GLY A 41 0.90 1.75 -28.47
N ASN A 42 1.20 1.48 -29.74
CA ASN A 42 0.19 1.35 -30.79
C ASN A 42 -0.93 0.35 -30.44
N ALA A 43 -0.64 -0.75 -29.75
CA ALA A 43 -1.67 -1.73 -29.41
C ALA A 43 -2.65 -1.14 -28.38
N SER A 44 -2.13 -0.61 -27.28
CA SER A 44 -2.96 0.02 -26.23
C SER A 44 -3.73 1.25 -26.72
N SER A 45 -3.15 2.07 -27.61
CA SER A 45 -3.82 3.29 -28.11
C SER A 45 -4.89 3.01 -29.19
N LEU A 46 -4.97 1.79 -29.73
CA LEU A 46 -5.99 1.40 -30.71
C LEU A 46 -7.31 0.95 -30.06
N VAL A 47 -7.28 0.62 -28.77
CA VAL A 47 -8.47 0.20 -28.02
C VAL A 47 -9.31 1.44 -27.70
N THR A 48 -10.60 1.39 -28.05
CA THR A 48 -11.55 2.45 -27.67
C THR A 48 -12.42 1.97 -26.52
N VAL A 49 -12.50 2.76 -25.46
CA VAL A 49 -13.37 2.48 -24.32
C VAL A 49 -14.41 3.59 -24.16
N LYS A 50 -15.65 3.21 -23.84
CA LYS A 50 -16.74 4.14 -23.57
C LYS A 50 -17.50 3.74 -22.31
N GLY A 51 -18.07 4.75 -21.64
CA GLY A 51 -18.80 4.59 -20.38
C GLY A 51 -18.06 5.31 -19.26
N ASP A 52 -18.74 5.55 -18.16
CA ASP A 52 -18.13 6.24 -17.01
C ASP A 52 -17.18 5.29 -16.27
N VAL A 53 -16.15 5.83 -15.62
CA VAL A 53 -15.25 5.07 -14.75
C VAL A 53 -16.04 4.49 -13.57
N GLY A 54 -15.74 3.24 -13.19
CA GLY A 54 -16.48 2.52 -12.15
C GLY A 54 -17.82 1.96 -12.60
N SER A 55 -18.08 1.91 -13.91
CA SER A 55 -19.20 1.21 -14.51
C SER A 55 -18.72 0.34 -15.66
N ALA A 56 -19.40 -0.79 -15.89
CA ALA A 56 -19.01 -1.78 -16.89
C ALA A 56 -18.74 -1.11 -18.26
N PRO A 57 -17.49 -1.16 -18.77
CA PRO A 57 -17.10 -0.42 -19.95
C PRO A 57 -17.63 -1.07 -21.23
N ARG A 58 -17.93 -0.24 -22.24
CA ARG A 58 -18.11 -0.71 -23.63
C ARG A 58 -16.79 -0.58 -24.38
N VAL A 59 -16.17 -1.71 -24.65
CA VAL A 59 -14.83 -1.79 -25.26
C VAL A 59 -14.94 -2.17 -26.74
N THR A 60 -14.13 -1.54 -27.58
CA THR A 60 -13.97 -1.86 -29.01
C THR A 60 -12.50 -2.07 -29.30
N ILE A 61 -12.17 -3.27 -29.78
CA ILE A 61 -10.81 -3.71 -30.11
C ILE A 61 -10.75 -3.94 -31.62
N PRO A 62 -9.80 -3.33 -32.37
CA PRO A 62 -9.60 -3.66 -33.77
C PRO A 62 -8.90 -5.02 -33.89
N THR A 63 -9.68 -6.05 -34.25
CA THR A 63 -9.22 -7.43 -34.22
C THR A 63 -8.68 -7.92 -35.57
N PRO A 64 -7.64 -8.77 -35.58
CA PRO A 64 -6.86 -9.18 -34.42
C PRO A 64 -5.89 -8.07 -33.98
N LEU A 65 -5.85 -7.81 -32.67
CA LEU A 65 -4.87 -6.93 -32.05
C LEU A 65 -3.75 -7.80 -31.46
N VAL A 66 -2.50 -7.52 -31.86
CA VAL A 66 -1.33 -8.26 -31.38
C VAL A 66 -0.47 -7.34 -30.53
N SER A 67 -0.16 -7.79 -29.31
CA SER A 67 0.76 -7.15 -28.38
C SER A 67 1.86 -8.14 -28.04
N THR A 68 3.09 -7.85 -28.44
CA THR A 68 4.28 -8.68 -28.12
C THR A 68 4.95 -8.25 -26.82
N GLU A 69 4.61 -7.07 -26.32
CA GLU A 69 5.10 -6.48 -25.08
C GLU A 69 3.93 -5.80 -24.36
N ALA A 70 4.09 -5.55 -23.06
CA ALA A 70 3.10 -4.82 -22.28
C ALA A 70 3.12 -3.32 -22.64
N GLN A 71 1.94 -2.74 -22.92
CA GLN A 71 1.77 -1.33 -23.22
C GLN A 71 0.61 -0.76 -22.39
N ARG A 72 0.76 0.47 -21.91
CA ARG A 72 -0.20 1.12 -21.02
C ARG A 72 -0.59 2.48 -21.57
N THR A 73 -1.88 2.67 -21.86
CA THR A 73 -2.44 3.98 -22.22
C THR A 73 -3.49 4.40 -21.19
N VAL A 74 -3.40 5.62 -20.69
CA VAL A 74 -4.46 6.24 -19.87
C VAL A 74 -5.53 6.80 -20.80
N ILE A 75 -6.78 6.45 -20.56
CA ILE A 75 -7.93 6.86 -21.38
C ILE A 75 -8.70 8.00 -20.70
N ASP A 76 -8.91 7.87 -19.39
CA ASP A 76 -9.55 8.88 -18.55
C ASP A 76 -8.61 9.17 -17.38
N GLU A 77 -8.34 10.45 -17.11
CA GLU A 77 -7.46 10.88 -16.03
C GLU A 77 -8.14 10.75 -14.67
N GLY A 78 -7.36 10.36 -13.66
CA GLY A 78 -7.76 10.33 -12.26
C GLY A 78 -7.19 11.52 -11.49
N GLU A 79 -7.53 11.61 -10.21
CA GLU A 79 -7.01 12.62 -9.30
C GLU A 79 -6.72 12.01 -7.91
N GLY A 80 -5.85 12.66 -7.15
CA GLY A 80 -5.49 12.23 -5.79
C GLY A 80 -4.17 11.47 -5.73
N LEU A 81 -4.04 10.59 -4.73
CA LEU A 81 -2.80 9.89 -4.42
C LEU A 81 -2.29 9.08 -5.61
N VAL A 82 -1.00 9.22 -5.92
CA VAL A 82 -0.34 8.51 -7.02
C VAL A 82 0.27 7.21 -6.51
N ALA A 83 -0.08 6.10 -7.16
CA ALA A 83 0.41 4.78 -6.80
C ALA A 83 1.89 4.60 -7.18
N HIS A 84 2.79 4.87 -6.23
CA HIS A 84 4.20 4.51 -6.38
C HIS A 84 4.43 3.00 -6.17
N VAL A 85 5.61 2.51 -6.54
CA VAL A 85 5.99 1.11 -6.31
C VAL A 85 5.83 0.73 -4.83
N GLY A 86 5.14 -0.38 -4.58
CA GLY A 86 4.81 -0.88 -3.25
C GLY A 86 3.53 -0.33 -2.62
N MET A 87 2.94 0.72 -3.20
CA MET A 87 1.60 1.17 -2.82
C MET A 87 0.54 0.16 -3.27
N THR A 88 -0.65 0.27 -2.70
CA THR A 88 -1.75 -0.65 -2.98
C THR A 88 -2.81 0.04 -3.80
N VAL A 89 -3.37 -0.65 -4.78
CA VAL A 89 -4.40 -0.14 -5.68
C VAL A 89 -5.57 -1.11 -5.71
N ASP A 90 -6.75 -0.58 -5.45
CA ASP A 90 -8.02 -1.25 -5.67
C ASP A 90 -8.58 -0.82 -7.02
N PHE A 91 -8.97 -1.80 -7.85
CA PHE A 91 -9.46 -1.53 -9.19
C PHE A 91 -10.51 -2.54 -9.64
N ASP A 92 -11.38 -2.11 -10.55
CA ASP A 92 -12.19 -2.99 -11.38
C ASP A 92 -11.46 -3.30 -12.68
N ALA A 93 -11.71 -4.47 -13.26
CA ALA A 93 -11.11 -4.84 -14.53
C ALA A 93 -12.06 -5.63 -15.42
N ALA A 94 -11.98 -5.38 -16.73
CA ALA A 94 -12.55 -6.21 -17.77
C ALA A 94 -11.42 -6.70 -18.69
N VAL A 95 -11.39 -8.01 -18.95
CA VAL A 95 -10.33 -8.70 -19.68
C VAL A 95 -10.89 -9.29 -20.96
N TYR A 96 -10.24 -9.00 -22.08
CA TYR A 96 -10.67 -9.40 -23.42
C TYR A 96 -9.57 -10.16 -24.15
N ASP A 97 -9.98 -11.11 -24.98
CA ASP A 97 -9.10 -11.74 -25.96
C ASP A 97 -8.81 -10.72 -27.08
N ALA A 98 -7.54 -10.38 -27.30
CA ALA A 98 -7.18 -9.35 -28.26
C ALA A 98 -7.31 -9.82 -29.73
N ALA A 99 -7.32 -11.14 -29.97
CA ALA A 99 -7.47 -11.70 -31.31
C ALA A 99 -8.92 -11.71 -31.78
N THR A 100 -9.88 -11.98 -30.88
CA THR A 100 -11.32 -12.05 -31.23
C THR A 100 -12.11 -10.82 -30.78
N GLY A 101 -11.65 -10.13 -29.74
CA GLY A 101 -12.38 -9.04 -29.07
C GLY A 101 -13.42 -9.53 -28.07
N ASP A 102 -13.47 -10.84 -27.80
CA ASP A 102 -14.43 -11.43 -26.88
C ASP A 102 -14.03 -11.14 -25.42
N LEU A 103 -15.03 -10.86 -24.59
CA LEU A 103 -14.85 -10.73 -23.15
C LEU A 103 -14.53 -12.10 -22.55
N ILE A 104 -13.44 -12.17 -21.79
CA ILE A 104 -13.01 -13.37 -21.04
C ILE A 104 -13.60 -13.33 -19.63
N ASN A 105 -13.40 -12.22 -18.91
CA ASN A 105 -13.85 -12.04 -17.55
C ASN A 105 -13.94 -10.56 -17.18
N GLU A 106 -14.80 -10.20 -16.23
CA GLU A 106 -14.88 -8.86 -15.67
C GLU A 106 -15.29 -8.88 -14.20
N THR A 107 -14.89 -7.84 -13.46
CA THR A 107 -15.45 -7.55 -12.13
C THR A 107 -16.87 -6.97 -12.27
N ALA A 108 -17.56 -6.76 -11.13
CA ALA A 108 -18.95 -6.30 -11.16
C ALA A 108 -19.13 -4.81 -11.54
N PHE A 109 -18.07 -3.98 -11.43
CA PHE A 109 -18.15 -2.53 -11.64
C PHE A 109 -19.30 -1.88 -10.84
N ASP A 110 -19.40 -2.27 -9.57
CA ASP A 110 -20.43 -1.81 -8.62
C ASP A 110 -19.83 -1.26 -7.31
N GLY A 111 -18.51 -1.19 -7.21
CA GLY A 111 -17.79 -0.69 -6.04
C GLY A 111 -17.71 -1.66 -4.86
N THR A 112 -18.21 -2.90 -4.97
CA THR A 112 -18.24 -3.86 -3.85
C THR A 112 -17.15 -4.94 -3.91
N GLN A 113 -16.54 -5.17 -5.07
CA GLN A 113 -15.62 -6.29 -5.33
C GLN A 113 -14.39 -5.86 -6.14
N ALA A 114 -13.70 -4.83 -5.66
CA ALA A 114 -12.43 -4.41 -6.27
C ALA A 114 -11.36 -5.51 -6.14
N VAL A 115 -10.55 -5.65 -7.18
CA VAL A 115 -9.31 -6.41 -7.12
C VAL A 115 -8.24 -5.53 -6.48
N ARG A 116 -7.52 -6.05 -5.48
CA ARG A 116 -6.48 -5.34 -4.75
C ARG A 116 -5.09 -5.85 -5.12
N TYR A 117 -4.22 -5.00 -5.69
CA TYR A 117 -2.83 -5.33 -6.03
C TYR A 117 -1.84 -4.35 -5.41
N ARG A 118 -0.59 -4.79 -5.22
CA ARG A 118 0.53 -3.88 -4.93
C ARG A 118 1.18 -3.45 -6.24
N ALA A 119 1.24 -2.15 -6.48
CA ALA A 119 1.80 -1.57 -7.69
C ALA A 119 3.30 -1.89 -7.80
N GLY A 120 3.71 -2.43 -8.95
CA GLY A 120 5.11 -2.70 -9.27
C GLY A 120 5.81 -3.73 -8.38
N LEU A 121 5.07 -4.55 -7.62
CA LEU A 121 5.65 -5.64 -6.83
C LEU A 121 5.37 -7.01 -7.44
N GLU A 122 6.24 -7.96 -7.12
CA GLU A 122 6.04 -9.37 -7.41
C GLU A 122 4.89 -9.94 -6.58
N THR A 123 4.14 -10.82 -7.21
CA THR A 123 3.02 -11.56 -6.62
C THR A 123 3.43 -12.97 -6.16
N THR A 124 4.59 -13.46 -6.58
CA THR A 124 5.12 -14.77 -6.17
C THR A 124 6.63 -14.75 -6.11
N ASP A 125 7.24 -15.58 -5.26
CA ASP A 125 8.71 -15.72 -5.17
C ASP A 125 9.37 -16.30 -6.42
N GLN A 126 8.59 -16.81 -7.39
CA GLN A 126 9.09 -17.38 -8.63
C GLN A 126 9.19 -16.35 -9.76
N GLN A 127 8.65 -15.14 -9.56
CA GLN A 127 8.70 -14.07 -10.54
C GLN A 127 10.07 -13.40 -10.49
N GLU A 128 10.71 -13.26 -11.65
CA GLU A 128 11.95 -12.47 -11.77
C GLU A 128 11.66 -10.98 -11.88
N GLN A 129 10.43 -10.60 -12.25
CA GLN A 129 9.95 -9.24 -12.41
C GLN A 129 8.45 -9.16 -12.05
N PRO A 130 7.95 -7.99 -11.62
CA PRO A 130 6.51 -7.76 -11.43
C PRO A 130 5.70 -8.05 -12.70
N THR A 131 4.46 -8.51 -12.54
CA THR A 131 3.57 -8.79 -13.67
C THR A 131 3.20 -7.52 -14.42
N SER A 132 2.79 -7.66 -15.69
CA SER A 132 2.33 -6.52 -16.49
C SER A 132 1.14 -5.79 -15.85
N VAL A 133 0.28 -6.52 -15.14
CA VAL A 133 -0.82 -5.93 -14.34
C VAL A 133 -0.26 -5.09 -13.19
N ALA A 134 0.65 -5.63 -12.38
CA ALA A 134 1.26 -4.88 -11.28
C ALA A 134 2.04 -3.65 -11.78
N GLN A 135 2.76 -3.78 -12.90
CA GLN A 135 3.48 -2.68 -13.54
C GLN A 135 2.55 -1.60 -14.09
N ALA A 136 1.40 -1.98 -14.65
CA ALA A 136 0.42 -1.04 -15.20
C ALA A 136 -0.21 -0.13 -14.12
N LEU A 137 -0.20 -0.57 -12.87
CA LEU A 137 -0.72 0.18 -11.72
C LEU A 137 0.29 1.20 -11.17
N VAL A 138 1.55 1.18 -11.62
CA VAL A 138 2.51 2.22 -11.23
C VAL A 138 2.11 3.55 -11.87
N CYS A 139 2.05 4.59 -11.05
CA CYS A 139 1.49 5.92 -11.36
C CYS A 139 -0.02 5.93 -11.65
N ALA A 140 -0.75 4.91 -11.18
CA ALA A 140 -2.21 4.93 -11.19
C ALA A 140 -2.76 5.94 -10.16
N GLN A 141 -3.90 6.54 -10.46
CA GLN A 141 -4.63 7.44 -9.54
C GLN A 141 -6.10 7.04 -9.44
N PRO A 142 -6.77 7.30 -8.30
CA PRO A 142 -8.21 7.11 -8.16
C PRO A 142 -9.02 7.78 -9.28
N GLY A 143 -10.02 7.08 -9.80
CA GLY A 143 -10.87 7.55 -10.90
C GLY A 143 -10.23 7.47 -12.29
N GLN A 144 -9.01 6.96 -12.41
CA GLN A 144 -8.35 6.77 -13.70
C GLN A 144 -8.86 5.51 -14.42
N ARG A 145 -8.96 5.58 -15.75
CA ARG A 145 -9.15 4.40 -16.60
C ARG A 145 -7.92 4.14 -17.45
N ILE A 146 -7.41 2.93 -17.37
CA ILE A 146 -6.19 2.49 -18.04
C ILE A 146 -6.53 1.34 -19.00
N VAL A 147 -5.98 1.39 -20.21
CA VAL A 147 -5.89 0.24 -21.11
C VAL A 147 -4.50 -0.36 -21.00
N LEU A 148 -4.43 -1.64 -20.62
CA LEU A 148 -3.22 -2.45 -20.68
C LEU A 148 -3.37 -3.49 -21.79
N THR A 149 -2.44 -3.51 -22.75
CA THR A 149 -2.31 -4.61 -23.70
C THR A 149 -1.07 -5.41 -23.39
N THR A 150 -1.16 -6.73 -23.34
CA THR A 150 -0.08 -7.59 -22.83
C THR A 150 -0.24 -9.01 -23.35
N THR A 151 0.64 -9.94 -22.95
CA THR A 151 0.47 -11.38 -23.20
C THR A 151 -0.08 -12.06 -21.95
N ALA A 152 -0.77 -13.19 -22.11
CA ALA A 152 -1.29 -13.95 -20.97
C ALA A 152 -0.18 -14.35 -19.98
N ALA A 153 1.01 -14.71 -20.48
CA ALA A 153 2.18 -15.05 -19.66
C ALA A 153 2.59 -13.91 -18.72
N ASP A 154 2.63 -12.68 -19.24
CA ASP A 154 3.13 -11.52 -18.50
C ASP A 154 2.17 -11.07 -17.38
N THR A 155 0.89 -11.43 -17.48
CA THR A 155 -0.10 -11.05 -16.46
C THR A 155 0.09 -11.78 -15.14
N GLY A 156 0.70 -12.97 -15.16
CA GLY A 156 0.71 -13.89 -14.03
C GLY A 156 -0.65 -14.51 -13.69
N LEU A 157 -1.68 -14.30 -14.53
CA LEU A 157 -3.03 -14.82 -14.34
C LEU A 157 -3.28 -16.04 -15.24
N ASN A 158 -3.98 -17.03 -14.70
CA ASN A 158 -4.52 -18.11 -15.53
C ASN A 158 -5.92 -17.71 -16.04
N VAL A 159 -5.97 -17.14 -17.24
CA VAL A 159 -7.22 -16.70 -17.89
C VAL A 159 -7.75 -17.71 -18.91
N GLY A 160 -7.24 -18.94 -18.92
CA GLY A 160 -7.72 -20.01 -19.81
C GLY A 160 -7.28 -19.89 -21.27
N THR A 161 -6.30 -19.04 -21.58
CA THR A 161 -5.74 -18.84 -22.93
C THR A 161 -4.31 -19.36 -23.02
N ALA A 162 -3.75 -19.45 -24.24
CA ALA A 162 -2.35 -19.78 -24.42
C ALA A 162 -1.44 -18.65 -23.88
N ALA A 163 -0.25 -19.01 -23.41
CA ALA A 163 0.66 -18.08 -22.74
C ALA A 163 1.07 -16.87 -23.61
N ASP A 164 1.18 -17.07 -24.93
CA ASP A 164 1.51 -16.05 -25.92
C ASP A 164 0.29 -15.30 -26.46
N SER A 165 -0.92 -15.61 -26.00
CA SER A 165 -2.14 -14.92 -26.44
C SER A 165 -2.11 -13.48 -25.96
N SER A 166 -2.38 -12.55 -26.88
CA SER A 166 -2.51 -11.13 -26.55
C SER A 166 -3.83 -10.88 -25.83
N LEU A 167 -3.78 -10.09 -24.76
CA LEU A 167 -4.91 -9.70 -23.93
C LEU A 167 -5.05 -8.18 -23.90
N VAL A 168 -6.30 -7.73 -23.74
CA VAL A 168 -6.62 -6.34 -23.43
C VAL A 168 -7.30 -6.28 -22.06
N PHE A 169 -6.72 -5.51 -21.15
CA PHE A 169 -7.31 -5.16 -19.87
C PHE A 169 -7.81 -3.72 -19.95
N VAL A 170 -9.03 -3.50 -19.51
CA VAL A 170 -9.54 -2.17 -19.14
C VAL A 170 -9.64 -2.14 -17.63
N ILE A 171 -8.85 -1.28 -17.01
CA ILE A 171 -8.67 -1.18 -15.56
C ILE A 171 -9.22 0.17 -15.11
N ASP A 172 -10.18 0.14 -14.20
CA ASP A 172 -10.75 1.32 -13.55
C ASP A 172 -10.23 1.39 -12.12
N VAL A 173 -9.40 2.38 -11.83
CA VAL A 173 -8.78 2.56 -10.53
C VAL A 173 -9.80 3.16 -9.57
N GLN A 174 -10.10 2.46 -8.48
CA GLN A 174 -11.04 2.92 -7.46
C GLN A 174 -10.32 3.71 -6.38
N ASP A 175 -9.38 3.07 -5.69
CA ASP A 175 -8.65 3.65 -4.57
C ASP A 175 -7.15 3.35 -4.68
N VAL A 176 -6.35 4.25 -4.11
CA VAL A 176 -4.90 4.06 -3.92
C VAL A 176 -4.59 4.26 -2.44
N PHE A 177 -3.81 3.34 -1.87
CA PHE A 177 -3.41 3.35 -0.46
C PHE A 177 -1.90 3.34 -0.31
N LEU A 178 -1.41 3.84 0.82
CA LEU A 178 0.01 3.84 1.14
C LEU A 178 0.58 2.41 1.15
N GLY A 179 1.86 2.26 0.84
CA GLY A 179 2.53 0.95 0.93
C GLY A 179 2.87 0.55 2.38
N LYS A 180 2.98 1.56 3.27
CA LYS A 180 3.40 1.46 4.67
C LYS A 180 3.02 2.74 5.44
N ALA A 181 3.12 2.70 6.76
CA ALA A 181 3.01 3.88 7.61
C ALA A 181 4.20 4.84 7.41
N ASP A 182 3.88 6.10 7.13
CA ASP A 182 4.80 7.21 6.83
C ASP A 182 4.81 8.30 7.92
N GLY A 183 4.05 8.09 9.01
CA GLY A 183 3.93 9.02 10.11
C GLY A 183 5.22 9.28 10.90
N VAL A 184 5.15 10.28 11.78
CA VAL A 184 6.23 10.67 12.66
C VAL A 184 6.40 9.66 13.78
N ASN A 185 7.64 9.18 13.99
CA ASN A 185 7.96 8.26 15.09
C ASN A 185 7.55 8.83 16.45
N GLN A 186 6.94 7.98 17.27
CA GLN A 186 6.52 8.29 18.62
C GLN A 186 7.50 7.70 19.64
N LEU A 187 7.42 8.17 20.88
CA LEU A 187 8.27 7.65 21.95
C LEU A 187 7.85 6.21 22.31
N PRO A 188 8.81 5.28 22.41
CA PRO A 188 8.54 3.93 22.91
C PRO A 188 7.89 3.95 24.28
N GLN A 189 7.03 2.98 24.56
CA GLN A 189 6.39 2.79 25.86
C GLN A 189 7.10 1.70 26.65
N ASP A 190 7.28 1.94 27.95
CA ASP A 190 7.93 0.98 28.84
C ASP A 190 7.14 -0.33 28.93
N GLY A 191 7.87 -1.45 28.93
CA GLY A 191 7.31 -2.79 29.06
C GLY A 191 6.72 -3.37 27.77
N LEU A 192 6.88 -2.70 26.63
CA LEU A 192 6.43 -3.20 25.32
C LEU A 192 7.61 -3.58 24.40
N PRO A 193 7.38 -4.45 23.39
CA PRO A 193 8.34 -4.69 22.33
C PRO A 193 8.70 -3.40 21.57
N VAL A 194 9.94 -3.33 21.10
CA VAL A 194 10.41 -2.28 20.19
C VAL A 194 10.12 -2.72 18.77
N VAL A 195 9.45 -1.87 17.99
CA VAL A 195 9.20 -2.11 16.57
C VAL A 195 10.37 -1.58 15.74
N VAL A 196 10.77 -2.34 14.75
CA VAL A 196 11.81 -2.01 13.77
C VAL A 196 11.17 -2.03 12.39
N THR A 197 11.43 -1.03 11.56
CA THR A 197 10.85 -0.94 10.21
C THR A 197 11.96 -0.81 9.17
N ALA A 198 11.98 -1.71 8.21
CA ALA A 198 12.88 -1.68 7.07
C ALA A 198 12.49 -0.57 6.06
N PRO A 199 13.38 -0.19 5.13
CA PRO A 199 13.10 0.87 4.16
C PRO A 199 11.88 0.60 3.26
N ASP A 200 11.59 -0.66 2.96
CA ASP A 200 10.41 -1.10 2.20
C ASP A 200 9.11 -1.10 3.03
N GLY A 201 9.21 -0.86 4.34
CA GLY A 201 8.09 -0.89 5.29
C GLY A 201 7.95 -2.21 6.03
N THR A 202 8.69 -3.25 5.67
CA THR A 202 8.63 -4.54 6.37
C THR A 202 8.97 -4.33 7.85
N VAL A 203 8.09 -4.83 8.72
CA VAL A 203 8.21 -4.64 10.16
C VAL A 203 8.81 -5.87 10.83
N GLY A 204 9.55 -5.62 11.91
CA GLY A 204 10.03 -6.61 12.85
C GLY A 204 9.87 -6.10 14.27
N ILE A 205 10.07 -6.98 15.25
CA ILE A 205 10.05 -6.58 16.67
C ILE A 205 11.27 -7.12 17.41
N THR A 206 11.64 -6.43 18.49
CA THR A 206 12.65 -6.87 19.45
C THR A 206 12.11 -6.67 20.86
N VAL A 207 12.21 -7.69 21.70
CA VAL A 207 11.82 -7.59 23.11
C VAL A 207 13.06 -7.35 23.96
N PRO A 208 13.13 -6.25 24.74
CA PRO A 208 14.25 -6.01 25.63
C PRO A 208 14.38 -7.12 26.69
N SER A 209 15.62 -7.49 27.02
CA SER A 209 15.89 -8.55 28.01
C SER A 209 15.19 -8.26 29.35
N GLY A 210 14.52 -9.28 29.89
CA GLY A 210 13.83 -9.20 31.19
C GLY A 210 12.43 -8.58 31.14
N VAL A 211 11.99 -8.07 29.99
CA VAL A 211 10.59 -7.66 29.79
C VAL A 211 9.73 -8.91 29.56
N LYS A 212 8.66 -9.04 30.35
CA LYS A 212 7.67 -10.12 30.23
C LYS A 212 6.44 -9.61 29.48
N PRO A 213 5.68 -10.49 28.82
CA PRO A 213 4.40 -10.10 28.25
C PRO A 213 3.50 -9.43 29.31
N PRO A 214 2.78 -8.35 28.95
CA PRO A 214 1.84 -7.72 29.86
C PRO A 214 0.69 -8.67 30.21
N THR A 215 0.11 -8.51 31.40
CA THR A 215 -1.07 -9.27 31.84
C THR A 215 -2.38 -8.67 31.32
N ASP A 216 -2.35 -7.41 30.89
CA ASP A 216 -3.48 -6.68 30.33
C ASP A 216 -3.22 -6.37 28.84
N TYR A 217 -4.28 -6.11 28.09
CA TYR A 217 -4.17 -5.60 26.72
C TYR A 217 -3.44 -4.26 26.72
N ARG A 218 -2.47 -4.09 25.82
CA ARG A 218 -1.69 -2.86 25.70
C ARG A 218 -1.57 -2.42 24.26
N THR A 219 -1.76 -1.13 24.01
CA THR A 219 -1.49 -0.50 22.73
C THR A 219 -0.46 0.62 22.87
N ALA A 220 0.25 0.90 21.79
CA ALA A 220 1.12 2.07 21.67
C ALA A 220 1.24 2.51 20.22
N ASN A 221 1.11 3.81 19.98
CA ASN A 221 1.45 4.38 18.67
C ASN A 221 2.97 4.34 18.51
N ILE A 222 3.43 3.74 17.43
CA ILE A 222 4.85 3.73 17.03
C ILE A 222 5.12 4.86 16.06
N LYS A 223 4.18 5.12 15.17
CA LYS A 223 4.17 6.29 14.28
C LYS A 223 2.81 6.96 14.31
N LEU A 224 2.80 8.28 14.23
CA LEU A 224 1.59 9.07 14.09
C LEU A 224 1.55 9.68 12.69
N GLY A 225 0.62 9.19 11.88
CA GLY A 225 0.36 9.68 10.53
C GLY A 225 -0.27 11.07 10.52
N SER A 226 -0.50 11.59 9.31
CA SER A 226 -1.12 12.88 9.08
C SER A 226 -2.32 12.83 8.14
N GLY A 227 -2.72 11.64 7.69
CA GLY A 227 -3.87 11.46 6.80
C GLY A 227 -5.23 11.60 7.50
N ALA A 228 -6.28 11.19 6.79
CA ALA A 228 -7.65 11.16 7.31
C ALA A 228 -7.72 10.32 8.59
N LYS A 229 -8.51 10.76 9.57
CA LYS A 229 -8.70 10.04 10.83
C LYS A 229 -9.74 8.95 10.64
N LEU A 230 -9.42 7.76 11.16
CA LEU A 230 -10.35 6.64 11.24
C LEU A 230 -11.57 6.99 12.10
N ALA A 231 -12.74 6.54 11.67
CA ALA A 231 -14.01 6.62 12.39
C ALA A 231 -14.63 5.23 12.56
N GLU A 232 -15.55 5.11 13.52
CA GLU A 232 -16.37 3.89 13.68
C GLU A 232 -17.20 3.66 12.40
N GLY A 233 -17.19 2.42 11.89
CA GLY A 233 -17.82 2.02 10.63
C GLY A 233 -16.94 2.16 9.39
N ASP A 234 -15.74 2.74 9.50
CA ASP A 234 -14.82 2.80 8.36
C ASP A 234 -14.30 1.42 7.97
N LEU A 235 -14.01 1.25 6.68
CA LEU A 235 -13.26 0.11 6.14
C LEU A 235 -11.77 0.47 6.12
N ALA A 236 -11.08 0.28 7.24
CA ALA A 236 -9.66 0.57 7.36
C ALA A 236 -8.82 -0.41 6.54
N VAL A 237 -7.91 0.11 5.72
CA VAL A 237 -6.94 -0.71 4.98
C VAL A 237 -5.66 -0.78 5.79
N ILE A 238 -5.25 -2.01 6.14
CA ILE A 238 -4.14 -2.25 7.06
C ILE A 238 -3.11 -3.23 6.50
N GLN A 239 -1.84 -2.91 6.69
CA GLN A 239 -0.78 -3.92 6.67
C GLN A 239 -0.57 -4.39 8.12
N LEU A 240 -0.41 -5.70 8.32
CA LEU A 240 -0.24 -6.25 9.65
C LEU A 240 0.76 -7.41 9.67
N ALA A 241 1.49 -7.48 10.77
CA ALA A 241 2.33 -8.61 11.11
C ALA A 241 2.09 -8.99 12.56
N SER A 242 2.21 -10.27 12.84
CA SER A 242 1.97 -10.81 14.16
C SER A 242 3.07 -11.76 14.62
N TRP A 243 3.33 -11.74 15.92
CA TRP A 243 4.32 -12.59 16.57
C TRP A 243 3.74 -13.26 17.80
N SER A 244 4.18 -14.49 18.02
CA SER A 244 4.10 -15.16 19.32
C SER A 244 5.14 -14.58 20.26
N TRP A 245 4.73 -14.26 21.47
CA TRP A 245 5.62 -13.86 22.56
C TRP A 245 5.38 -14.76 23.79
N PRO A 246 6.21 -15.81 23.96
CA PRO A 246 6.07 -16.73 25.08
C PRO A 246 6.42 -16.06 26.43
N THR A 247 5.75 -16.48 27.50
CA THR A 247 5.97 -15.99 28.87
C THR A 247 7.21 -16.59 29.55
N GLY A 248 7.75 -17.68 29.00
CA GLY A 248 8.92 -18.38 29.52
C GLY A 248 10.21 -17.56 29.40
N GLU A 249 11.07 -17.61 30.43
CA GLU A 249 12.34 -16.88 30.41
C GLU A 249 13.28 -17.41 29.32
N GLY A 250 13.79 -16.50 28.49
CA GLY A 250 14.71 -16.82 27.40
C GLY A 250 14.05 -17.42 26.15
N ALA A 251 12.72 -17.43 26.08
CA ALA A 251 12.01 -17.84 24.87
C ALA A 251 12.01 -16.71 23.82
N ASP A 252 12.26 -17.10 22.57
CA ASP A 252 12.31 -16.17 21.44
C ASP A 252 10.92 -15.87 20.88
N VAL A 253 10.77 -14.62 20.46
CA VAL A 253 9.58 -14.13 19.77
C VAL A 253 9.61 -14.64 18.33
N THR A 254 8.49 -15.22 17.86
CA THR A 254 8.43 -15.87 16.54
C THR A 254 7.33 -15.26 15.69
N GLU A 255 7.66 -14.82 14.48
CA GLU A 255 6.68 -14.31 13.52
C GLU A 255 5.70 -15.42 13.11
N LYS A 256 4.41 -15.08 13.07
CA LYS A 256 3.32 -15.99 12.68
C LYS A 256 2.72 -15.62 11.34
N SER A 257 2.57 -14.33 11.07
CA SER A 257 2.02 -13.84 9.81
C SER A 257 2.51 -12.44 9.51
N SER A 258 2.58 -12.11 8.22
CA SER A 258 2.95 -10.79 7.73
C SER A 258 2.31 -10.55 6.36
N THR A 259 1.66 -9.41 6.18
CA THR A 259 1.12 -8.97 4.89
C THR A 259 2.19 -8.34 3.99
N TRP A 260 3.40 -8.14 4.50
CA TRP A 260 4.54 -7.68 3.68
C TRP A 260 5.12 -8.80 2.82
N ASN A 261 4.93 -10.06 3.20
CA ASN A 261 5.36 -11.23 2.44
C ASN A 261 4.90 -11.15 0.97
N ILE A 262 5.73 -11.64 0.05
CA ILE A 262 5.46 -11.61 -1.39
C ILE A 262 4.10 -12.26 -1.69
N GLY A 263 3.35 -11.67 -2.61
CA GLY A 263 2.01 -12.14 -2.98
C GLY A 263 0.89 -11.81 -1.99
N ARG A 264 1.20 -11.21 -0.85
CA ARG A 264 0.17 -10.67 0.07
C ARG A 264 -0.18 -9.24 -0.28
N THR A 265 -1.35 -8.81 0.18
CA THR A 265 -1.87 -7.45 0.07
C THR A 265 -2.38 -6.98 1.43
N PRO A 266 -2.53 -5.66 1.64
CA PRO A 266 -3.20 -5.15 2.83
C PRO A 266 -4.61 -5.72 3.00
N ASN A 267 -4.96 -5.99 4.24
CA ASN A 267 -6.30 -6.43 4.61
C ASN A 267 -7.24 -5.23 4.73
N THR A 268 -8.54 -5.48 4.54
CA THR A 268 -9.59 -4.54 4.93
C THR A 268 -10.16 -4.97 6.27
N LEU A 269 -10.29 -4.03 7.20
CA LEU A 269 -10.84 -4.22 8.52
C LEU A 269 -11.96 -3.22 8.75
N GLU A 270 -13.18 -3.72 8.98
CA GLU A 270 -14.31 -2.88 9.39
C GLU A 270 -14.16 -2.48 10.86
N LEU A 271 -14.21 -1.18 11.14
CA LEU A 271 -14.09 -0.64 12.50
C LEU A 271 -15.45 -0.69 13.21
N ALA A 272 -15.91 -1.90 13.52
CA ALA A 272 -17.19 -2.15 14.16
C ALA A 272 -17.02 -2.59 15.63
N ARG A 273 -17.90 -2.06 16.51
CA ARG A 273 -17.99 -2.45 17.92
C ARG A 273 -18.85 -3.69 18.15
N GLU A 274 -19.77 -3.97 17.23
CA GLU A 274 -20.73 -5.07 17.31
C GLU A 274 -20.76 -5.87 16.01
N GLY A 275 -21.26 -7.11 16.07
CA GLY A 275 -21.37 -8.01 14.92
C GLY A 275 -20.27 -9.07 14.83
N GLU A 276 -20.32 -9.88 13.79
CA GLU A 276 -19.37 -11.01 13.61
C GLU A 276 -17.93 -10.54 13.36
N MET A 277 -17.76 -9.32 12.87
CA MET A 277 -16.46 -8.69 12.60
C MET A 277 -16.03 -7.72 13.71
N ALA A 278 -16.68 -7.75 14.87
CA ALA A 278 -16.37 -6.85 15.98
C ALA A 278 -14.92 -7.01 16.44
N LEU A 279 -14.25 -5.87 16.61
CA LEU A 279 -12.89 -5.83 17.14
C LEU A 279 -12.89 -5.87 18.68
N PRO A 280 -11.81 -6.38 19.30
CA PRO A 280 -11.58 -6.15 20.73
C PRO A 280 -11.66 -4.66 21.05
N GLU A 281 -12.36 -4.30 22.13
CA GLU A 281 -12.66 -2.91 22.50
C GLU A 281 -11.38 -2.06 22.58
N GLU A 282 -10.32 -2.60 23.17
CA GLU A 282 -9.04 -1.91 23.33
C GLU A 282 -8.33 -1.64 22.00
N LEU A 283 -8.50 -2.53 21.02
CA LEU A 283 -7.96 -2.33 19.68
C LEU A 283 -8.79 -1.29 18.92
N LEU A 284 -10.11 -1.40 18.98
CA LEU A 284 -11.02 -0.48 18.31
C LEU A 284 -10.81 0.96 18.81
N ASP A 285 -10.77 1.15 20.13
CA ASP A 285 -10.55 2.47 20.75
C ASP A 285 -9.17 3.05 20.40
N ALA A 286 -8.16 2.21 20.20
CA ALA A 286 -6.83 2.65 19.77
C ALA A 286 -6.78 3.03 18.28
N LEU A 287 -7.65 2.44 17.45
CA LEU A 287 -7.74 2.73 16.02
C LEU A 287 -8.64 3.94 15.73
N ILE A 288 -9.77 4.09 16.42
CA ILE A 288 -10.68 5.23 16.20
C ILE A 288 -9.94 6.54 16.48
N GLY A 289 -10.01 7.47 15.53
CA GLY A 289 -9.34 8.77 15.58
C GLY A 289 -7.86 8.74 15.20
N LEU A 290 -7.27 7.56 15.02
CA LEU A 290 -5.90 7.40 14.54
C LEU A 290 -5.85 7.81 13.05
N PRO A 291 -4.92 8.69 12.63
CA PRO A 291 -4.80 9.11 11.23
C PRO A 291 -4.17 8.02 10.35
N VAL A 292 -4.59 7.94 9.09
CA VAL A 292 -3.89 7.18 8.05
C VAL A 292 -2.42 7.60 7.98
N GLY A 293 -1.54 6.62 7.76
CA GLY A 293 -0.09 6.75 7.86
C GLY A 293 0.46 6.42 9.26
N SER A 294 -0.40 6.09 10.23
CA SER A 294 0.02 5.68 11.57
C SER A 294 0.44 4.21 11.63
N GLN A 295 1.31 3.90 12.59
CA GLN A 295 1.69 2.55 12.96
C GLN A 295 1.33 2.31 14.42
N LEU A 296 0.55 1.27 14.69
CA LEU A 296 0.10 0.86 16.00
C LEU A 296 0.76 -0.47 16.40
N LEU A 297 1.29 -0.52 17.61
CA LEU A 297 1.66 -1.75 18.29
C LEU A 297 0.51 -2.15 19.22
N ALA A 298 0.07 -3.40 19.13
CA ALA A 298 -0.88 -3.98 20.07
C ALA A 298 -0.32 -5.29 20.65
N VAL A 299 -0.47 -5.47 21.95
CA VAL A 299 -0.05 -6.68 22.67
C VAL A 299 -1.27 -7.26 23.37
N VAL A 300 -1.69 -8.41 22.88
CA VAL A 300 -2.78 -9.20 23.45
C VAL A 300 -2.19 -10.14 24.49
N PRO A 301 -2.64 -10.08 25.76
CA PRO A 301 -2.13 -10.95 26.80
C PRO A 301 -2.45 -12.42 26.50
N PRO A 302 -1.78 -13.38 27.15
CA PRO A 302 -2.12 -14.78 27.02
C PRO A 302 -3.57 -15.03 27.41
N ALA A 303 -4.29 -15.80 26.58
CA ALA A 303 -5.61 -16.30 26.94
C ALA A 303 -5.51 -17.25 28.15
N GLU A 304 -6.60 -17.42 28.90
CA GLU A 304 -6.62 -18.33 30.05
C GLU A 304 -6.16 -19.74 29.66
N GLY A 305 -5.18 -20.27 30.40
CA GLY A 305 -4.59 -21.58 30.14
C GLY A 305 -3.56 -21.63 29.01
N THR A 306 -3.15 -20.48 28.47
CA THR A 306 -2.06 -20.36 27.49
C THR A 306 -0.88 -19.58 28.08
N ASP A 307 0.33 -19.89 27.61
CA ASP A 307 1.57 -19.27 28.08
C ASP A 307 2.20 -18.33 27.04
N GLU A 308 1.40 -17.84 26.09
CA GLU A 308 1.86 -17.07 24.93
C GLU A 308 0.96 -15.85 24.68
N ALA A 309 1.58 -14.66 24.67
CA ALA A 309 0.94 -13.42 24.24
C ALA A 309 1.08 -13.27 22.71
N THR A 310 0.20 -12.47 22.10
CA THR A 310 0.32 -12.12 20.68
C THR A 310 0.66 -10.65 20.53
N VAL A 311 1.69 -10.36 19.75
CA VAL A 311 2.07 -9.00 19.37
C VAL A 311 1.60 -8.74 17.95
N PHE A 312 0.95 -7.62 17.71
CA PHE A 312 0.58 -7.11 16.39
C PHE A 312 1.28 -5.78 16.14
N VAL A 313 1.82 -5.63 14.93
CA VAL A 313 2.21 -4.32 14.40
C VAL A 313 1.32 -4.05 13.20
N ILE A 314 0.60 -2.95 13.24
CA ILE A 314 -0.47 -2.59 12.30
C ILE A 314 -0.14 -1.24 11.71
N ASP A 315 0.10 -1.18 10.40
CA ASP A 315 0.15 0.07 9.66
C ASP A 315 -1.25 0.37 9.12
N VAL A 316 -1.79 1.54 9.44
CA VAL A 316 -3.02 2.05 8.83
C VAL A 316 -2.64 2.78 7.55
N VAL A 317 -2.90 2.16 6.41
CA VAL A 317 -2.42 2.64 5.11
C VAL A 317 -3.49 3.34 4.26
N GLY A 318 -4.76 3.25 4.66
CA GLY A 318 -5.86 3.92 3.99
C GLY A 318 -7.21 3.67 4.62
N ILE A 319 -8.23 4.31 4.05
CA ILE A 319 -9.65 4.03 4.30
C ILE A 319 -10.23 3.70 2.94
N GLN A 320 -10.75 2.49 2.79
CA GLN A 320 -11.37 2.05 1.54
C GLN A 320 -12.68 2.81 1.34
N SER A 321 -12.92 3.29 0.12
CA SER A 321 -14.17 3.95 -0.20
C SER A 321 -15.32 2.94 -0.06
N ALA A 322 -16.39 3.34 0.65
CA ALA A 322 -17.59 2.52 0.70
C ALA A 322 -18.17 2.36 -0.71
N PRO A 323 -18.78 1.20 -1.04
CA PRO A 323 -19.45 1.03 -2.32
C PRO A 323 -20.46 2.16 -2.52
N VAL A 324 -20.39 2.87 -3.65
CA VAL A 324 -21.40 3.89 -3.97
C VAL A 324 -22.70 3.14 -4.25
N ALA A 325 -23.62 3.15 -3.28
CA ALA A 325 -24.95 2.61 -3.49
C ALA A 325 -25.61 3.32 -4.69
N LYS A 326 -25.82 2.58 -5.78
CA LYS A 326 -26.56 3.04 -6.96
C LYS A 326 -28.07 3.16 -6.68
#